data_AF-A0A317ZHF9-F1
#
_entry.id   AF-A0A317ZHF9-F1
#
_cell.length_a   1.000
_cell.length_b   1.000
_cell.length_c   1.000
_cell.angle_alpha   90.00
_cell.angle_beta   90.00
_cell.angle_gamma   90.00
#
_symmetry.space_group_name_H-M   'P 1'
#
loop_
_entity.id
_entity.type
_entity.pdbx_description
1 polymer ?
#
loop_
_entity_poly.entity_id
_entity_poly.type
_entity_poly.pdbx_seq_one_letter_code
_entity_poly.pdbx_strand_id
1 'polypeptide(L)'
;MKHALTLLFAMSLSTLLADDISREKENENERLPNLQIIIPVLNISDMSIPEAILHMQEAYEKETGKLIPIFLSPKAAAKETRINVTTRNTEFIRNLQYFCSGRTANLSYSLKGNAIFIYEPFEEDYKFTEVNIEPGGSINSEAAPLRDTP
;
A
#
# COMPACT_ATOMS: atom_id res chain seq x y z
N MET A 1 35.49 -26.51 11.92
CA MET A 1 34.24 -26.64 12.69
C MET A 1 33.36 -25.42 12.38
N LYS A 2 32.16 -25.66 11.82
CA LYS A 2 30.91 -24.85 11.87
C LYS A 2 31.02 -23.37 11.44
N HIS A 3 30.62 -22.98 10.21
CA HIS A 3 29.26 -22.55 9.79
C HIS A 3 28.81 -21.25 10.48
N ALA A 4 28.21 -20.23 9.89
CA ALA A 4 27.79 -19.86 8.53
C ALA A 4 27.32 -18.37 8.64
N LEU A 5 27.56 -17.52 7.64
CA LEU A 5 26.51 -17.02 6.73
C LEU A 5 25.34 -16.28 7.43
N THR A 6 25.41 -14.94 7.53
CA THR A 6 24.20 -14.09 7.57
C THR A 6 24.54 -12.70 7.04
N LEU A 7 24.62 -12.56 5.72
CA LEU A 7 24.65 -11.26 5.05
C LEU A 7 24.16 -11.43 3.62
N LEU A 8 22.87 -11.73 3.47
CA LEU A 8 22.20 -11.79 2.17
C LEU A 8 20.69 -11.69 2.39
N PHE A 9 20.18 -10.47 2.62
CA PHE A 9 18.74 -10.20 2.48
C PHE A 9 18.44 -8.74 2.12
N ALA A 10 19.32 -8.07 1.35
CA ALA A 10 19.10 -6.68 0.93
C ALA A 10 19.43 -6.40 -0.55
N MET A 11 19.61 -7.44 -1.39
CA MET A 11 20.03 -7.23 -2.80
C MET A 11 19.23 -7.99 -3.85
N SER A 12 18.00 -8.46 -3.56
CA SER A 12 17.15 -9.07 -4.61
C SER A 12 15.88 -8.28 -4.98
N LEU A 13 15.61 -7.14 -4.35
CA LEU A 13 14.43 -6.33 -4.70
C LEU A 13 14.75 -5.23 -5.74
N SER A 14 16.00 -4.80 -5.83
CA SER A 14 16.39 -3.71 -6.73
C SER A 14 16.58 -4.13 -8.18
N THR A 15 16.87 -5.40 -8.45
CA THR A 15 17.11 -5.89 -9.83
C THR A 15 15.85 -6.44 -10.49
N LEU A 16 14.84 -6.89 -9.73
CA LEU A 16 13.56 -7.32 -10.31
C LEU A 16 12.68 -6.14 -10.73
N LEU A 17 12.89 -4.96 -10.13
CA LEU A 17 12.19 -3.73 -10.50
C LEU A 17 12.85 -3.00 -11.69
N ALA A 18 14.12 -3.26 -12.00
CA ALA A 18 14.83 -2.50 -13.05
C ALA A 18 14.52 -3.01 -14.48
N ASP A 19 14.26 -4.31 -14.64
CA ASP A 19 14.03 -4.90 -15.98
C ASP A 19 12.58 -4.77 -16.47
N ASP A 20 11.58 -4.65 -15.58
CA ASP A 20 10.18 -4.45 -15.97
C ASP A 20 9.84 -2.98 -16.29
N ILE A 21 10.58 -2.01 -15.72
CA ILE A 21 10.33 -0.58 -15.96
C ILE A 21 10.72 -0.15 -17.39
N SER A 22 11.48 -0.97 -18.12
CA SER A 22 11.99 -0.61 -19.46
C SER A 22 11.13 -1.11 -20.62
N ARG A 23 9.99 -1.78 -20.39
CA ARG A 23 9.16 -2.38 -21.46
C ARG A 23 7.72 -1.85 -21.61
N GLU A 24 7.30 -0.85 -20.84
CA GLU A 24 5.97 -0.24 -21.00
C GLU A 24 6.02 1.29 -21.21
N LYS A 25 7.06 1.78 -21.90
CA LYS A 25 6.94 3.08 -22.59
C LYS A 25 6.19 2.87 -23.90
N GLU A 26 4.86 2.86 -23.84
CA GLU A 26 3.98 3.45 -24.87
C GLU A 26 2.50 3.09 -24.58
N ASN A 27 1.69 4.13 -24.36
CA ASN A 27 0.22 4.14 -24.43
C ASN A 27 -0.58 3.32 -23.39
N GLU A 28 -0.77 3.87 -22.19
CA GLU A 28 -2.12 4.01 -21.62
C GLU A 28 -2.13 5.32 -20.82
N ASN A 29 -3.10 6.21 -21.06
CA ASN A 29 -3.49 7.20 -20.04
C ASN A 29 -3.50 6.50 -18.69
N GLU A 30 -2.92 7.10 -17.64
CA GLU A 30 -2.99 6.65 -16.25
C GLU A 30 -4.46 6.37 -15.86
N ARG A 31 -4.95 5.16 -16.17
CA ARG A 31 -6.32 4.78 -15.90
C ARG A 31 -6.36 4.42 -14.44
N LEU A 32 -7.06 5.24 -13.67
CA LEU A 32 -7.37 4.98 -12.27
C LEU A 32 -7.85 3.52 -12.13
N PRO A 33 -7.42 2.79 -11.08
CA PRO A 33 -7.85 1.42 -10.87
C PRO A 33 -9.37 1.36 -10.81
N ASN A 34 -9.95 0.36 -11.46
CA ASN A 34 -11.39 0.15 -11.37
C ASN A 34 -11.72 -0.50 -10.01
N LEU A 35 -12.10 0.33 -9.04
CA LEU A 35 -12.44 -0.12 -7.69
C LEU A 35 -13.88 -0.65 -7.55
N GLN A 36 -14.69 -0.55 -8.62
CA GLN A 36 -16.05 -1.09 -8.68
C GLN A 36 -16.09 -2.56 -9.12
N ILE A 37 -14.92 -3.20 -9.29
CA ILE A 37 -14.85 -4.63 -9.60
C ILE A 37 -15.50 -5.44 -8.48
N ILE A 38 -16.29 -6.45 -8.85
CA ILE A 38 -16.92 -7.36 -7.91
C ILE A 38 -15.92 -8.44 -7.52
N ILE A 39 -15.64 -8.55 -6.22
CA ILE A 39 -14.89 -9.67 -5.66
C ILE A 39 -15.91 -10.76 -5.28
N PRO A 40 -15.89 -11.95 -5.92
CA PRO A 40 -16.89 -12.99 -5.68
C PRO A 40 -16.89 -13.48 -4.23
N VAL A 41 -15.71 -13.68 -3.65
CA VAL A 41 -15.51 -14.06 -2.25
C VAL A 41 -14.23 -13.42 -1.74
N LEU A 42 -14.31 -12.72 -0.61
CA LEU A 42 -13.16 -12.30 0.18
C LEU A 42 -13.32 -12.93 1.57
N ASN A 43 -12.33 -13.69 2.01
CA ASN A 43 -12.36 -14.34 3.32
C ASN A 43 -11.04 -14.15 4.06
N ILE A 44 -11.05 -13.21 5.00
CA ILE A 44 -9.95 -12.86 5.88
C ILE A 44 -10.34 -13.37 7.26
N SER A 45 -9.53 -14.26 7.84
CA SER A 45 -9.80 -14.87 9.14
C SER A 45 -8.51 -14.90 9.95
N ASP A 46 -8.54 -14.24 11.12
CA ASP A 46 -7.41 -14.11 12.04
C ASP A 46 -6.10 -13.67 11.35
N MET A 47 -6.18 -12.66 10.49
CA MET A 47 -5.01 -12.09 9.81
C MET A 47 -4.59 -10.76 10.46
N SER A 48 -3.30 -10.46 10.49
CA SER A 48 -2.84 -9.09 10.77
C SER A 48 -3.29 -8.12 9.68
N ILE A 49 -3.21 -6.81 9.94
CA ILE A 49 -3.55 -5.79 8.93
C ILE A 49 -2.70 -5.92 7.66
N PRO A 50 -1.36 -6.07 7.70
CA PRO A 50 -0.56 -6.28 6.50
C PRO A 50 -0.96 -7.53 5.69
N GLU A 51 -1.20 -8.66 6.37
CA GLU A 51 -1.62 -9.91 5.73
C GLU A 51 -3.00 -9.76 5.06
N ALA A 52 -3.94 -9.11 5.76
CA ALA A 52 -5.28 -8.88 5.23
C ALA A 52 -5.27 -7.96 4.00
N ILE A 53 -4.42 -6.92 3.99
CA ILE A 53 -4.25 -6.04 2.83
C ILE A 53 -3.65 -6.80 1.65
N LEU A 54 -2.60 -7.59 1.88
CA LEU A 54 -2.02 -8.43 0.85
C LEU A 54 -3.08 -9.37 0.24
N HIS A 55 -3.88 -10.01 1.08
CA HIS A 55 -4.95 -10.89 0.63
C HIS A 55 -6.02 -10.16 -0.20
N MET A 56 -6.35 -8.91 0.15
CA MET A 56 -7.23 -8.08 -0.66
C MET A 56 -6.63 -7.71 -2.01
N GLN A 57 -5.33 -7.40 -2.06
CA GLN A 57 -4.62 -7.13 -3.31
C GLN A 57 -4.60 -8.34 -4.23
N GLU A 58 -4.29 -9.53 -3.69
CA GLU A 58 -4.31 -10.79 -4.43
C GLU A 58 -5.72 -11.09 -4.98
N ALA A 59 -6.77 -10.85 -4.19
CA ALA A 59 -8.15 -11.01 -4.65
C ALA A 59 -8.48 -10.04 -5.79
N TYR A 60 -8.03 -8.79 -5.72
CA TYR A 60 -8.21 -7.82 -6.80
C TYR A 60 -7.46 -8.23 -8.08
N GLU A 61 -6.19 -8.61 -7.94
CA GLU A 61 -5.35 -9.02 -9.06
C GLU A 61 -5.91 -10.27 -9.74
N LYS A 62 -6.39 -11.25 -8.97
CA LYS A 62 -7.03 -12.44 -9.51
C LYS A 62 -8.24 -12.12 -10.39
N GLU A 63 -9.06 -11.15 -10.01
CA GLU A 63 -10.27 -10.78 -10.75
C GLU A 63 -10.00 -9.84 -11.94
N THR A 64 -8.92 -9.06 -11.89
CA THR A 64 -8.65 -8.01 -12.89
C THR A 64 -7.44 -8.28 -13.79
N GLY A 65 -6.56 -9.20 -13.39
CA GLY A 65 -5.24 -9.39 -13.99
C GLY A 65 -4.28 -8.22 -13.76
N LYS A 66 -4.62 -7.28 -12.87
CA LYS A 66 -3.84 -6.06 -12.61
C LYS A 66 -3.55 -5.91 -11.13
N LEU A 67 -2.31 -5.59 -10.79
CA LEU A 67 -1.92 -5.24 -9.43
C LEU A 67 -2.36 -3.81 -9.10
N ILE A 68 -2.98 -3.63 -7.94
CA ILE A 68 -3.24 -2.32 -7.37
C ILE A 68 -2.22 -2.03 -6.25
N PRO A 69 -1.43 -0.94 -6.35
CA PRO A 69 -0.55 -0.54 -5.26
C PRO A 69 -1.36 -0.12 -4.03
N ILE A 70 -1.12 -0.78 -2.89
CA ILE A 70 -1.66 -0.40 -1.59
C ILE A 70 -0.50 -0.15 -0.63
N PHE A 71 -0.43 1.07 -0.10
CA PHE A 71 0.57 1.50 0.85
C PHE A 71 -0.04 1.62 2.24
N LEU A 72 0.60 0.99 3.22
CA LEU A 72 0.17 1.00 4.62
C LEU A 72 1.14 1.87 5.43
N SER A 73 0.63 2.81 6.22
CA SER A 73 1.48 3.60 7.11
C SER A 73 2.12 2.69 8.18
N PRO A 74 3.34 3.01 8.68
CA PRO A 74 3.98 2.22 9.72
C PRO A 74 3.13 2.04 10.98
N LYS A 75 2.37 3.06 11.40
CA LYS A 75 1.48 2.93 12.56
C LYS A 75 0.32 1.97 12.27
N ALA A 76 -0.28 2.05 11.09
CA ALA A 76 -1.33 1.12 10.68
C ALA A 76 -0.81 -0.33 10.57
N ALA A 77 0.41 -0.51 10.06
CA ALA A 77 1.07 -1.82 9.95
C ALA A 77 1.43 -2.43 11.32
N ALA A 78 1.74 -1.58 12.31
CA ALA A 78 2.13 -2.01 13.65
C ALA A 78 0.94 -2.34 14.56
N LYS A 79 -0.31 -2.13 14.13
CA LYS A 79 -1.49 -2.48 14.93
C LYS A 79 -1.58 -4.00 15.11
N GLU A 80 -1.73 -4.43 16.35
CA GLU A 80 -1.92 -5.84 16.72
C GLU A 80 -3.34 -6.36 16.43
N THR A 81 -4.20 -5.55 15.80
CA THR A 81 -5.58 -5.92 15.48
C THR A 81 -5.61 -7.12 14.51
N ARG A 82 -6.35 -8.16 14.92
CA ARG A 82 -6.63 -9.33 14.08
C ARG A 82 -7.94 -9.13 13.32
N ILE A 83 -7.86 -9.26 12.01
CA ILE A 83 -8.93 -8.95 11.08
C ILE A 83 -9.73 -10.21 10.76
N ASN A 84 -11.06 -10.09 10.85
CA ASN A 84 -12.01 -11.11 10.46
C ASN A 84 -13.07 -10.46 9.57
N VAL A 85 -13.05 -10.79 8.28
CA VAL A 85 -13.94 -10.22 7.26
C VAL A 85 -14.31 -11.33 6.27
N THR A 86 -15.60 -11.58 6.10
CA THR A 86 -16.09 -12.43 5.02
C THR A 86 -17.14 -11.64 4.24
N THR A 87 -16.89 -11.44 2.95
CA THR A 87 -17.84 -10.81 2.02
C THR A 87 -18.02 -11.66 0.77
N ARG A 88 -19.14 -11.45 0.08
CA ARG A 88 -19.47 -12.16 -1.17
C ARG A 88 -20.06 -11.20 -2.16
N ASN A 89 -19.70 -11.35 -3.43
CA ASN A 89 -20.19 -10.53 -4.55
C ASN A 89 -20.20 -9.04 -4.21
N THR A 90 -19.12 -8.56 -3.61
CA THR A 90 -19.02 -7.20 -3.08
C THR A 90 -17.99 -6.43 -3.87
N GLU A 91 -18.29 -5.17 -4.21
CA GLU A 91 -17.35 -4.27 -4.86
C GLU A 91 -16.08 -4.13 -4.01
N PHE A 92 -14.91 -4.12 -4.67
CA PHE A 92 -13.63 -3.98 -3.98
C PHE A 92 -13.58 -2.74 -3.09
N ILE A 93 -14.09 -1.60 -3.56
CA ILE A 93 -14.17 -0.37 -2.75
C ILE A 93 -14.99 -0.53 -1.47
N ARG A 94 -16.07 -1.32 -1.51
CA ARG A 94 -16.90 -1.59 -0.33
C ARG A 94 -16.19 -2.53 0.65
N ASN A 95 -15.46 -3.51 0.14
CA ASN A 95 -14.59 -4.35 0.96
C ASN A 95 -13.52 -3.49 1.67
N LEU A 96 -12.90 -2.55 0.96
CA LEU A 96 -11.93 -1.61 1.53
C LEU A 96 -12.53 -0.69 2.59
N GLN A 97 -13.72 -0.13 2.33
CA GLN A 97 -14.45 0.69 3.30
C GLN A 97 -14.81 -0.10 4.55
N TYR A 98 -15.28 -1.34 4.39
CA TYR A 98 -15.63 -2.19 5.52
C TYR A 98 -14.38 -2.55 6.34
N PHE A 99 -13.30 -2.94 5.67
CA PHE A 99 -12.00 -3.21 6.29
C PHE A 99 -11.50 -2.01 7.11
N CYS A 100 -11.49 -0.82 6.52
CA CYS A 100 -11.00 0.39 7.17
C CYS A 100 -11.94 0.88 8.28
N SER A 101 -13.21 0.49 8.28
CA SER A 101 -14.20 1.02 9.22
C SER A 101 -13.76 0.91 10.69
N GLY A 102 -14.26 1.82 11.53
CA GLY A 102 -14.01 1.83 12.98
C GLY A 102 -14.39 0.56 13.73
N ARG A 103 -15.12 -0.36 13.09
CA ARG A 103 -15.53 -1.65 13.66
C ARG A 103 -14.59 -2.81 13.32
N THR A 104 -13.69 -2.62 12.36
CA THR A 104 -12.80 -3.67 11.86
C THR A 104 -11.35 -3.31 12.14
N ALA A 105 -10.70 -2.52 11.27
CA ALA A 105 -9.31 -2.11 11.49
C ALA A 105 -9.19 -0.74 12.18
N ASN A 106 -10.26 0.07 12.16
CA ASN A 106 -10.24 1.47 12.57
C ASN A 106 -9.09 2.25 11.92
N LEU A 107 -9.15 2.33 10.58
CA LEU A 107 -8.17 2.98 9.72
C LEU A 107 -8.88 3.97 8.79
N SER A 108 -8.11 4.84 8.17
CA SER A 108 -8.55 5.69 7.08
C SER A 108 -7.83 5.29 5.80
N TYR A 109 -8.43 5.61 4.65
CA TYR A 109 -7.77 5.44 3.37
C TYR A 109 -7.96 6.65 2.46
N SER A 110 -7.01 6.85 1.55
CA SER A 110 -7.09 7.85 0.49
C SER A 110 -6.65 7.25 -0.83
N LEU A 111 -7.18 7.77 -1.93
CA LEU A 111 -6.77 7.44 -3.29
C LEU A 111 -5.89 8.57 -3.80
N LYS A 112 -4.67 8.27 -4.23
CA LYS A 112 -3.83 9.24 -4.97
C LYS A 112 -3.30 8.57 -6.21
N GLY A 113 -3.67 9.11 -7.38
CA GLY A 113 -3.38 8.48 -8.66
C GLY A 113 -3.93 7.05 -8.71
N ASN A 114 -3.09 6.09 -9.07
CA ASN A 114 -3.45 4.68 -9.20
C ASN A 114 -3.26 3.86 -7.91
N ALA A 115 -2.95 4.50 -6.78
CA ALA A 115 -2.61 3.83 -5.53
C ALA A 115 -3.59 4.14 -4.39
N ILE A 116 -3.72 3.17 -3.48
CA ILE A 116 -4.46 3.29 -2.23
C ILE A 116 -3.46 3.50 -1.09
N PHE A 117 -3.75 4.46 -0.23
CA PHE A 117 -2.95 4.74 0.96
C PHE A 117 -3.81 4.53 2.20
N ILE A 118 -3.37 3.70 3.13
CA ILE A 118 -4.09 3.33 4.35
C ILE A 118 -3.28 3.76 5.57
N TYR A 119 -3.92 4.45 6.51
CA TYR A 119 -3.27 5.13 7.64
C TYR A 119 -4.19 5.19 8.86
N GLU A 120 -3.65 5.55 10.03
CA GLU A 120 -4.44 5.75 11.25
C GLU A 120 -5.24 7.07 11.16
N PRO A 121 -6.51 7.14 11.62
CA PRO A 121 -7.37 8.32 11.44
C PRO A 121 -6.84 9.64 12.02
N PHE A 122 -5.88 9.59 12.94
CA PHE A 122 -5.28 10.74 13.61
C PHE A 122 -3.79 10.93 13.27
N GLU A 123 -3.29 10.31 12.21
CA GLU A 123 -1.99 10.69 11.66
C GLU A 123 -2.13 12.02 10.92
N GLU A 124 -2.06 13.13 11.67
CA GLU A 124 -2.11 14.51 11.15
C GLU A 124 -1.03 14.77 10.06
N ASP A 125 0.06 14.00 10.09
CA ASP A 125 1.22 14.14 9.22
C ASP A 125 1.27 13.16 8.02
N TYR A 126 0.34 12.21 7.89
CA TYR A 126 0.33 11.27 6.74
C TYR A 126 -0.46 11.79 5.54
N LYS A 127 -0.47 13.11 5.34
CA LYS A 127 -0.70 13.66 4.00
C LYS A 127 0.61 13.47 3.24
N PHE A 128 0.74 12.36 2.50
CA PHE A 128 1.85 12.16 1.57
C PHE A 128 2.10 13.47 0.82
N THR A 129 3.20 14.16 1.14
CA THR A 129 3.67 15.31 0.38
C THR A 129 3.86 14.80 -1.03
N GLU A 130 3.21 15.43 -2.01
CA GLU A 130 3.48 15.15 -3.41
C GLU A 130 4.99 15.32 -3.60
N VAL A 131 5.72 14.22 -3.77
CA VAL A 131 7.09 14.31 -4.22
C VAL A 131 6.97 14.71 -5.68
N ASN A 132 7.04 16.01 -5.96
CA ASN A 132 7.24 16.51 -7.31
C ASN A 132 8.62 16.02 -7.74
N ILE A 133 8.65 14.88 -8.44
CA ILE A 133 9.85 14.43 -9.12
C ILE A 133 9.92 15.24 -10.41
N GLU A 134 10.57 16.41 -10.37
CA GLU A 134 10.97 17.08 -11.60
C GLU A 134 11.90 16.14 -12.39
N PRO A 135 11.69 15.98 -13.71
CA PRO A 135 12.52 15.10 -14.51
C PRO A 135 13.94 15.67 -14.59
N GLY A 136 14.85 15.13 -13.75
CA GLY A 136 16.27 15.49 -13.71
C GLY A 136 16.75 16.28 -12.47
N GLY A 137 15.91 16.48 -11.44
CA GLY A 137 16.26 17.30 -10.27
C GLY A 137 16.88 16.55 -9.09
N SER A 138 18.01 17.05 -8.59
CA SER A 138 18.67 16.63 -7.35
C SER A 138 17.76 16.75 -6.12
N ILE A 139 17.80 15.75 -5.23
CA ILE A 139 17.16 15.77 -3.91
C ILE A 139 17.87 16.77 -2.98
N ASN A 140 17.39 18.01 -2.91
CA ASN A 140 17.75 18.92 -1.82
C ASN A 140 16.85 18.63 -0.61
N SER A 141 17.30 17.77 0.29
CA SER A 141 16.75 17.70 1.64
C SER A 141 17.39 18.82 2.47
N GLU A 142 16.87 20.04 2.36
CA GLU A 142 17.21 21.11 3.30
C GLU A 142 16.33 20.93 4.55
N ALA A 143 16.82 20.13 5.50
CA ALA A 143 16.28 20.11 6.84
C ALA A 143 16.57 21.48 7.48
N ALA A 144 15.57 22.34 7.56
CA ALA A 144 15.68 23.57 8.33
C ALA A 144 15.86 23.21 9.82
N PRO A 145 16.88 23.73 10.52
CA PRO A 145 17.07 23.44 11.93
C PRO A 145 15.95 24.07 12.76
N LEU A 146 15.48 23.32 13.75
CA LEU A 146 14.52 23.76 14.76
C LEU A 146 15.02 25.08 15.37
N ARG A 147 14.28 26.16 15.15
CA ARG A 147 14.49 27.39 15.89
C ARG A 147 14.11 27.13 17.34
N ASP A 148 15.12 27.14 18.21
CA ASP A 148 14.93 27.45 19.62
C ASP A 148 14.11 28.74 19.70
N THR A 149 12.94 28.67 20.32
CA THR A 149 12.14 29.85 20.64
C THR A 149 11.70 29.75 22.11
N PRO A 150 11.63 30.90 22.79
CA PRO A 150 12.20 31.16 24.11
C PRO A 150 11.44 30.61 25.31
#